data_AF-A0A7S7UZE3-F1
#
_entry.id   AF-A0A7S7UZE3-F1
#
_cell.length_a   1.000
_cell.length_b   1.000
_cell.length_c   1.000
_cell.angle_alpha   90.00
_cell.angle_beta   90.00
_cell.angle_gamma   90.00
#
_symmetry.space_group_name_H-M   'P 1'
#
loop_
_entity.id
_entity.type
_entity.pdbx_description
1 polymer ?
#
loop_
_entity_poly.entity_id
_entity_poly.type
_entity_poly.pdbx_seq_one_letter_code
_entity_poly.pdbx_strand_id
1 'polypeptide(L)'
;MSSRSDTREGYCLAIYAPALGSLPEGSMLVMATLPVVDWNDCLLRDLRTFRKERSAGVYAAIVMIDPFACWEDLADALKEAGIKGIINFPPASLIERSTTGTPIESGQEIELRRLEWFANLDFRVLFATDDISKTAMAERRIGSHLAGLVQMPEEALKFVIGDGVDLVSAGKRGAPVAKFALLSGTKPPARK
;
A
#
# COMPACT_ATOMS: atom_id res chain seq x y z
N MET A 1 31.27 16.62 -30.51
CA MET A 1 30.26 15.62 -30.12
C MET A 1 30.50 15.25 -28.66
N SER A 2 29.67 15.71 -27.75
CA SER A 2 29.72 15.30 -26.34
C SER A 2 28.31 14.90 -25.95
N SER A 3 28.08 13.59 -25.90
CA SER A 3 26.79 12.99 -25.56
C SER A 3 26.54 13.17 -24.07
N ARG A 4 25.58 14.01 -23.72
CA ARG A 4 24.96 14.02 -22.39
C ARG A 4 24.36 12.63 -22.16
N SER A 5 24.88 11.93 -21.16
CA SER A 5 24.24 10.76 -20.58
C SER A 5 22.96 11.23 -19.89
N ASP A 6 21.86 11.11 -20.61
CA ASP A 6 20.49 11.32 -20.14
C ASP A 6 20.22 10.31 -19.01
N THR A 7 20.46 10.73 -17.77
CA THR A 7 20.15 9.94 -16.59
C THR A 7 18.66 10.11 -16.39
N ARG A 8 17.87 9.20 -16.95
CA ARG A 8 16.44 9.11 -16.63
C ARG A 8 16.35 8.87 -15.13
N GLU A 9 16.02 9.92 -14.37
CA GLU A 9 15.60 9.80 -12.97
C GLU A 9 14.48 8.76 -12.95
N GLY A 10 14.80 7.57 -12.43
CA GLY A 10 13.81 6.53 -12.24
C GLY A 10 12.81 7.03 -11.22
N TYR A 11 11.54 7.12 -11.61
CA TYR A 11 10.46 7.38 -10.66
C TYR A 11 10.51 6.32 -9.56
N CYS A 12 10.84 6.74 -8.34
CA CYS A 12 10.81 5.89 -7.17
C CYS A 12 9.35 5.80 -6.69
N LEU A 13 8.75 4.61 -6.82
CA LEU A 13 7.43 4.33 -6.26
C LEU A 13 7.59 4.03 -4.77
N ALA A 14 6.82 4.71 -3.92
CA ALA A 14 6.85 4.50 -2.48
C ALA A 14 5.43 4.27 -1.94
N ILE A 15 5.30 3.28 -1.05
CA ILE A 15 4.11 3.13 -0.20
C ILE A 15 4.38 3.88 1.09
N TYR A 16 3.54 4.86 1.39
CA TYR A 16 3.65 5.69 2.59
C TYR A 16 2.66 5.19 3.65
N ALA A 17 3.20 4.63 4.72
CA ALA A 17 2.47 3.96 5.79
C ALA A 17 2.91 4.47 7.17
N PRO A 18 2.57 5.72 7.56
CA PRO A 18 3.04 6.34 8.81
C PRO A 18 2.60 5.57 10.07
N ALA A 19 1.50 4.82 10.01
CA ALA A 19 1.03 3.96 11.10
C ALA A 19 2.08 2.92 11.53
N LEU A 20 2.93 2.44 10.62
CA LEU A 20 4.01 1.51 10.95
C LEU A 20 5.03 2.11 11.92
N GLY A 21 5.24 3.43 11.88
CA GLY A 21 6.13 4.14 12.81
C GLY A 21 5.57 4.27 14.23
N SER A 22 4.29 3.94 14.44
CA SER A 22 3.68 3.90 15.79
C SER A 22 3.90 2.56 16.49
N LEU A 23 4.37 1.54 15.77
CA LEU A 23 4.70 0.24 16.34
C LEU A 23 6.13 0.27 16.94
N PRO A 24 6.40 -0.52 17.99
CA PRO A 24 7.75 -0.64 18.53
C PRO A 24 8.76 -1.04 17.46
N GLU A 25 9.96 -0.46 17.50
CA GLU A 25 11.06 -0.81 16.60
C GLU A 25 11.33 -2.32 16.65
N GLY A 26 11.53 -2.95 15.49
CA GLY A 26 11.73 -4.38 15.41
C GLY A 26 10.45 -5.23 15.46
N SER A 27 9.26 -4.60 15.54
CA SER A 27 7.98 -5.31 15.43
C SER A 27 7.85 -6.01 14.07
N MET A 28 7.20 -7.17 14.07
CA MET A 28 6.84 -7.86 12.82
C MET A 28 5.64 -7.18 12.16
N LEU A 29 5.53 -7.27 10.83
CA LEU A 29 4.43 -6.73 10.05
C LEU A 29 3.06 -7.34 10.44
N VAL A 30 3.03 -8.53 11.04
CA VAL A 30 1.80 -9.07 11.65
C VAL A 30 1.19 -8.14 12.71
N MET A 31 2.00 -7.37 13.44
CA MET A 31 1.50 -6.40 14.42
C MET A 31 0.67 -5.31 13.75
N ALA A 32 0.96 -5.06 12.48
CA ALA A 32 0.31 -4.09 11.64
C ALA A 32 -1.12 -4.54 11.21
N THR A 33 -1.46 -5.82 11.34
CA THR A 33 -2.83 -6.34 11.08
C THR A 33 -3.70 -6.41 12.33
N LEU A 34 -3.17 -6.04 13.50
CA LEU A 34 -3.91 -6.04 14.76
C LEU A 34 -4.58 -4.68 15.00
N PRO A 35 -5.74 -4.63 15.69
CA PRO A 35 -6.44 -3.38 16.01
C PRO A 35 -5.78 -2.64 17.19
N VAL A 36 -4.46 -2.45 17.11
CA VAL A 36 -3.65 -1.78 18.13
C VAL A 36 -3.34 -0.33 17.79
N VAL A 37 -3.39 0.01 16.50
CA VAL A 37 -3.15 1.36 15.96
C VAL A 37 -4.29 1.69 15.01
N ASP A 38 -4.84 2.90 15.13
CA ASP A 38 -5.74 3.44 14.11
C ASP A 38 -4.90 3.96 12.94
N TRP A 39 -4.84 3.17 11.87
CA TRP A 39 -4.01 3.46 10.71
C TRP A 39 -4.42 4.71 9.96
N ASN A 40 -5.73 4.89 9.78
CA ASN A 40 -6.27 5.94 8.95
C ASN A 40 -6.16 7.29 9.68
N ASP A 41 -6.36 7.31 11.00
CA ASP A 41 -6.10 8.50 11.82
C ASP A 41 -4.60 8.82 11.90
N CYS A 42 -3.72 7.82 12.04
CA CYS A 42 -2.26 8.03 11.92
C CYS A 42 -1.89 8.69 10.58
N LEU A 43 -2.45 8.22 9.47
CA LEU A 43 -2.26 8.82 8.15
C LEU A 43 -2.76 10.27 8.12
N LEU A 44 -4.00 10.53 8.54
CA LEU A 44 -4.59 11.87 8.56
C LEU A 44 -3.75 12.86 9.37
N ARG A 45 -3.22 12.45 10.53
CA ARG A 45 -2.36 13.29 11.35
C ARG A 45 -1.04 13.61 10.64
N ASP A 46 -0.40 12.62 10.03
CA ASP A 46 0.89 12.82 9.37
C ASP A 46 0.75 13.69 8.11
N LEU A 47 -0.36 13.54 7.37
CA LEU A 47 -0.68 14.35 6.19
C LEU A 47 -0.71 15.86 6.47
N ARG A 48 -1.09 16.30 7.68
CA ARG A 48 -1.07 17.73 8.07
C ARG A 48 0.31 18.36 8.04
N THR A 49 1.35 17.53 8.18
CA THR A 49 2.75 17.97 8.13
C THR A 49 3.48 17.46 6.89
N PHE A 50 2.78 16.76 6.00
CA PHE A 50 3.35 16.18 4.80
C PHE A 50 3.76 17.27 3.81
N ARG A 51 4.97 17.16 3.29
CA ARG A 51 5.49 18.10 2.31
C ARG A 51 5.08 17.68 0.91
N LYS A 52 4.27 18.49 0.25
CA LYS A 52 3.70 18.22 -1.07
C LYS A 52 4.74 17.91 -2.14
N GLU A 53 5.95 18.47 -2.02
CA GLU A 53 7.08 18.19 -2.92
C GLU A 53 7.52 16.72 -2.90
N ARG A 54 7.17 15.98 -1.84
CA ARG A 54 7.45 14.56 -1.68
C ARG A 54 6.35 13.65 -2.21
N SER A 55 5.26 14.18 -2.76
CA SER A 55 4.08 13.38 -3.12
C SER A 55 4.20 12.63 -4.46
N ALA A 56 5.16 12.99 -5.30
CA ALA A 56 5.36 12.36 -6.60
C ALA A 56 5.73 10.88 -6.44
N GLY A 57 4.92 9.98 -7.02
CA GLY A 57 5.15 8.53 -6.95
C GLY A 57 4.76 7.88 -5.62
N VAL A 58 4.14 8.62 -4.69
CA VAL A 58 3.70 8.12 -3.39
C VAL A 58 2.29 7.53 -3.46
N TYR A 59 2.11 6.38 -2.82
CA TYR A 59 0.83 5.73 -2.59
C TYR A 59 0.56 5.64 -1.09
N ALA A 60 -0.50 6.28 -0.60
CA ALA A 60 -0.87 6.24 0.80
C ALA A 60 -1.46 4.86 1.17
N ALA A 61 -0.93 4.25 2.23
CA ALA A 61 -1.46 3.02 2.80
C ALA A 61 -2.70 3.31 3.64
N ILE A 62 -3.82 2.67 3.29
CA ILE A 62 -5.12 2.87 3.92
C ILE A 62 -5.69 1.50 4.30
N VAL A 63 -6.21 1.39 5.52
CA VAL A 63 -7.02 0.23 5.93
C VAL A 63 -8.42 0.44 5.39
N MET A 64 -8.72 -0.19 4.25
CA MET A 64 -9.95 0.05 3.47
C MET A 64 -11.21 -0.56 4.09
N ILE A 65 -11.06 -1.45 5.06
CA ILE A 65 -12.17 -2.10 5.78
C ILE A 65 -12.46 -1.45 7.13
N ASP A 66 -11.83 -0.32 7.44
CA ASP A 66 -12.09 0.42 8.67
C ASP A 66 -13.54 0.95 8.69
N PRO A 67 -14.39 0.49 9.63
CA PRO A 67 -15.79 0.90 9.68
C PRO A 67 -15.98 2.33 10.22
N PHE A 68 -14.93 2.94 10.79
CA PHE A 68 -15.01 4.26 11.43
C PHE A 68 -14.37 5.37 10.59
N ALA A 69 -13.74 5.04 9.47
CA ALA A 69 -13.11 6.02 8.60
C ALA A 69 -14.13 6.98 7.97
N CYS A 70 -13.82 8.28 8.03
CA CYS A 70 -14.46 9.29 7.19
C CYS A 70 -13.70 9.37 5.86
N TRP A 71 -14.28 8.78 4.81
CA TRP A 71 -13.60 8.60 3.52
C TRP A 71 -13.42 9.90 2.76
N GLU A 72 -14.38 10.81 2.89
CA GLU A 72 -14.36 12.16 2.33
C GLU A 72 -13.20 12.97 2.92
N ASP A 73 -13.09 13.02 4.25
CA ASP A 73 -11.99 13.70 4.95
C ASP A 73 -10.62 13.13 4.54
N LEU A 74 -10.54 11.80 4.37
CA LEU A 74 -9.31 11.14 3.93
C LEU A 74 -8.96 11.53 2.49
N ALA A 75 -9.93 11.54 1.58
CA ALA A 75 -9.71 11.94 0.19
C ALA A 75 -9.28 13.40 0.06
N ASP A 76 -9.90 14.29 0.83
CA ASP A 76 -9.58 15.72 0.82
C ASP A 76 -8.17 15.96 1.39
N ALA A 77 -7.83 15.34 2.53
CA ALA A 77 -6.49 15.42 3.11
C ALA A 77 -5.39 14.93 2.14
N LEU A 78 -5.63 13.83 1.42
CA LEU A 78 -4.70 13.31 0.42
C LEU A 78 -4.50 14.28 -0.75
N LYS A 79 -5.58 14.89 -1.24
CA LYS A 79 -5.54 15.88 -2.33
C LYS A 79 -4.79 17.14 -1.90
N GLU A 80 -5.02 17.63 -0.68
CA GLU A 80 -4.32 18.78 -0.10
C GLU A 80 -2.81 18.51 0.00
N ALA A 81 -2.43 17.32 0.50
CA ALA A 81 -1.05 16.83 0.54
C ALA A 81 -0.45 16.54 -0.85
N GLY A 82 -1.26 16.59 -1.91
CA GLY A 82 -0.87 16.32 -3.29
C GLY A 82 -0.56 14.86 -3.59
N ILE A 83 -0.94 13.93 -2.71
CA ILE A 83 -0.80 12.50 -2.92
C ILE A 83 -1.90 12.05 -3.89
N LYS A 84 -1.50 11.40 -4.99
CA LYS A 84 -2.42 10.93 -6.04
C LYS A 84 -2.54 9.41 -6.08
N GLY A 85 -1.79 8.71 -5.25
CA GLY A 85 -1.77 7.26 -5.18
C GLY A 85 -2.35 6.75 -3.86
N ILE A 86 -3.05 5.62 -3.91
CA ILE A 86 -3.50 4.90 -2.71
C ILE A 86 -3.27 3.38 -2.85
N ILE A 87 -3.20 2.69 -1.71
CA ILE A 87 -3.14 1.24 -1.62
C ILE A 87 -3.97 0.72 -0.44
N ASN A 88 -4.64 -0.42 -0.62
CA ASN A 88 -5.30 -1.16 0.48
C ASN A 88 -4.24 -1.92 1.30
N PHE A 89 -3.65 -1.27 2.29
CA PHE A 89 -2.54 -1.84 3.05
C PHE A 89 -2.73 -1.61 4.56
N PRO A 90 -2.70 -2.70 5.37
CA PRO A 90 -2.68 -4.11 4.96
C PRO A 90 -3.97 -4.52 4.22
N PRO A 91 -3.91 -5.50 3.31
CA PRO A 91 -5.09 -5.99 2.61
C PRO A 91 -6.01 -6.79 3.55
N ALA A 92 -7.32 -6.71 3.32
CA ALA A 92 -8.33 -7.37 4.14
C ALA A 92 -8.15 -8.89 4.20
N SER A 93 -7.60 -9.52 3.15
CA SER A 93 -7.29 -10.96 3.17
C SER A 93 -6.24 -11.37 4.20
N LEU A 94 -5.46 -10.41 4.72
CA LEU A 94 -4.53 -10.62 5.83
C LEU A 94 -5.12 -10.18 7.19
N ILE A 95 -6.15 -9.33 7.21
CA ILE A 95 -6.80 -8.84 8.44
C ILE A 95 -7.97 -9.74 8.83
N GLU A 96 -8.93 -9.92 7.92
CA GLU A 96 -10.15 -10.70 8.11
C GLU A 96 -9.93 -12.13 7.66
N ARG A 97 -9.50 -12.96 8.62
CA ARG A 97 -9.34 -14.40 8.43
C ARG A 97 -10.35 -15.16 9.27
N SER A 98 -10.94 -16.19 8.69
CA SER A 98 -11.83 -17.11 9.39
C SER A 98 -11.10 -17.85 10.50
N THR A 99 -11.83 -18.59 11.33
CA THR A 99 -11.24 -19.47 12.35
C THR A 99 -10.35 -20.57 11.76
N THR A 100 -10.46 -20.87 10.47
CA THR A 100 -9.59 -21.80 9.74
C THR A 100 -8.46 -21.09 8.98
N GLY A 101 -8.31 -19.78 9.15
CA GLY A 101 -7.28 -18.96 8.52
C GLY A 101 -7.61 -18.50 7.10
N THR A 102 -8.80 -18.79 6.58
CA THR A 102 -9.19 -18.42 5.20
C THR A 102 -9.66 -16.97 5.12
N PRO A 103 -9.26 -16.18 4.12
CA PRO A 103 -9.78 -14.83 3.91
C PRO A 103 -11.30 -14.79 3.84
N ILE A 104 -11.91 -13.79 4.47
CA ILE A 104 -13.36 -13.55 4.38
C ILE A 104 -13.64 -12.70 3.13
N GLU A 105 -14.47 -13.21 2.23
CA GLU A 105 -14.75 -12.55 0.94
C GLU A 105 -15.43 -11.18 1.09
N SER A 106 -16.18 -10.95 2.19
CA SER A 106 -16.81 -9.66 2.46
C SER A 106 -15.82 -8.52 2.61
N GLY A 107 -14.67 -8.77 3.25
CA GLY A 107 -13.61 -7.78 3.43
C GLY A 107 -13.06 -7.31 2.09
N GLN A 108 -12.68 -8.26 1.23
CA GLN A 108 -12.16 -7.95 -0.11
C GLN A 108 -13.18 -7.17 -0.97
N GLU A 109 -14.46 -7.50 -0.90
CA GLU A 109 -15.50 -6.75 -1.64
C GLU A 109 -15.63 -5.31 -1.13
N ILE A 110 -15.54 -5.08 0.19
CA ILE A 110 -15.52 -3.73 0.77
C ILE A 110 -14.30 -2.97 0.27
N GLU A 111 -13.11 -3.58 0.29
CA GLU A 111 -11.88 -2.96 -0.23
C GLU A 111 -12.03 -2.52 -1.68
N LEU A 112 -12.52 -3.41 -2.54
CA LEU A 112 -12.66 -3.11 -3.97
C LEU A 112 -13.67 -2.00 -4.22
N ARG A 113 -14.79 -1.96 -3.48
CA ARG A 113 -15.74 -0.84 -3.55
C ARG A 113 -15.08 0.48 -3.14
N ARG A 114 -14.25 0.48 -2.10
CA ARG A 114 -13.56 1.69 -1.64
C ARG A 114 -12.48 2.14 -2.61
N LEU A 115 -11.68 1.21 -3.13
CA LEU A 115 -10.68 1.50 -4.16
C LEU A 115 -11.31 2.03 -5.44
N GLU A 116 -12.46 1.47 -5.87
CA GLU A 116 -13.23 1.97 -7.00
C GLU A 116 -13.77 3.39 -6.75
N TRP A 117 -14.26 3.67 -5.54
CA TRP A 117 -14.69 5.02 -5.16
C TRP A 117 -13.54 6.03 -5.23
N PHE A 118 -12.35 5.71 -4.70
CA PHE A 118 -11.18 6.56 -4.83
C PHE A 118 -10.69 6.70 -6.28
N ALA A 119 -10.75 5.64 -7.08
CA ALA A 119 -10.44 5.71 -8.51
C ALA A 119 -11.35 6.69 -9.24
N ASN A 120 -12.65 6.74 -8.90
CA ASN A 120 -13.60 7.73 -9.42
C ASN A 120 -13.30 9.18 -8.98
N LEU A 121 -12.41 9.37 -8.01
CA LEU A 121 -11.88 10.67 -7.58
C LEU A 121 -10.48 10.95 -8.18
N ASP A 122 -10.13 10.27 -9.28
CA ASP A 122 -8.86 10.36 -10.03
C ASP A 122 -7.61 9.87 -9.29
N PHE A 123 -7.76 9.07 -8.22
CA PHE A 123 -6.61 8.43 -7.58
C PHE A 123 -6.09 7.24 -8.41
N ARG A 124 -4.76 7.14 -8.47
CA ARG A 124 -4.07 5.93 -8.94
C ARG A 124 -4.09 4.88 -7.83
N VAL A 125 -4.33 3.64 -8.20
CA VAL A 125 -4.51 2.56 -7.24
C VAL A 125 -3.40 1.53 -7.38
N LEU A 126 -2.74 1.19 -6.28
CA LEU A 126 -2.11 -0.11 -6.12
C LEU A 126 -3.08 -1.03 -5.39
N PHE A 127 -3.18 -2.27 -5.84
CA PHE A 127 -4.01 -3.28 -5.17
C PHE A 127 -3.11 -4.33 -4.52
N ALA A 128 -3.11 -4.38 -3.19
CA ALA A 128 -2.44 -5.41 -2.43
C ALA A 128 -3.34 -6.64 -2.25
N THR A 129 -2.76 -7.83 -2.39
CA THR A 129 -3.46 -9.10 -2.21
C THR A 129 -2.48 -10.20 -1.81
N ASP A 130 -2.94 -11.17 -1.02
CA ASP A 130 -2.22 -12.41 -0.72
C ASP A 130 -2.28 -13.41 -1.89
N ASP A 131 -3.28 -13.27 -2.77
CA ASP A 131 -3.51 -14.15 -3.90
C ASP A 131 -3.60 -13.35 -5.22
N ILE A 132 -2.58 -13.50 -6.06
CA ILE A 132 -2.54 -12.87 -7.40
C ILE A 132 -3.60 -13.44 -8.34
N SER A 133 -4.08 -14.67 -8.13
CA SER A 133 -5.14 -15.24 -8.98
C SER A 133 -6.46 -14.46 -8.85
N LYS A 134 -6.64 -13.72 -7.75
CA LYS A 134 -7.83 -12.91 -7.47
C LYS A 134 -7.76 -11.49 -8.04
N THR A 135 -6.73 -11.13 -8.81
CA THR A 135 -6.55 -9.75 -9.29
C THR A 135 -7.42 -9.38 -10.49
N ALA A 136 -8.00 -10.36 -11.19
CA ALA A 136 -8.86 -10.11 -12.35
C ALA A 136 -10.05 -9.19 -12.03
N MET A 137 -10.60 -9.31 -10.80
CA MET A 137 -11.69 -8.46 -10.35
C MET A 137 -11.24 -7.00 -10.14
N ALA A 138 -10.05 -6.81 -9.55
CA ALA A 138 -9.45 -5.48 -9.38
C ALA A 138 -9.15 -4.83 -10.74
N GLU A 139 -8.55 -5.57 -11.67
CA GLU A 139 -8.26 -5.10 -13.03
C GLU A 139 -9.53 -4.64 -13.75
N ARG A 140 -10.63 -5.40 -13.65
CA ARG A 140 -11.91 -5.06 -14.29
C ARG A 140 -12.58 -3.85 -13.67
N ARG A 141 -12.62 -3.76 -12.34
CA ARG A 141 -13.38 -2.71 -11.62
C ARG A 141 -12.65 -1.37 -11.59
N ILE A 142 -11.35 -1.40 -11.34
CA ILE A 142 -10.53 -0.19 -11.18
C ILE A 142 -10.04 0.31 -12.56
N GLY A 143 -9.86 -0.60 -13.52
CA GLY A 143 -9.57 -0.27 -14.90
C GLY A 143 -8.28 0.53 -15.07
N SER A 144 -8.34 1.63 -15.81
CA SER A 144 -7.19 2.49 -16.15
C SER A 144 -6.52 3.15 -14.93
N HIS A 145 -7.19 3.20 -13.79
CA HIS A 145 -6.67 3.75 -12.53
C HIS A 145 -5.77 2.76 -11.80
N LEU A 146 -5.84 1.46 -12.13
CA LEU A 146 -4.99 0.44 -11.54
C LEU A 146 -3.56 0.61 -12.05
N ALA A 147 -2.68 1.10 -11.18
CA ALA A 147 -1.28 1.34 -11.47
C ALA A 147 -0.42 0.09 -11.26
N GLY A 148 -0.85 -0.83 -10.39
CA GLY A 148 -0.08 -2.02 -10.08
C GLY A 148 -0.74 -2.94 -9.08
N LEU A 149 -0.20 -4.16 -9.01
CA LEU A 149 -0.59 -5.21 -8.08
C LEU A 149 0.57 -5.44 -7.12
N VAL A 150 0.30 -5.51 -5.82
CA VAL A 150 1.31 -5.79 -4.79
C VAL A 150 0.99 -7.14 -4.16
N GLN A 151 1.86 -8.12 -4.38
CA GLN A 151 1.73 -9.42 -3.75
C GLN A 151 2.21 -9.35 -2.30
N MET A 152 1.34 -9.75 -1.39
CA MET A 152 1.58 -9.80 0.05
C MET A 152 1.20 -11.18 0.58
N PRO A 153 2.05 -12.20 0.37
CA PRO A 153 1.77 -13.52 0.91
C PRO A 153 1.87 -13.51 2.44
N GLU A 154 1.32 -14.52 3.12
CA GLU A 154 1.36 -14.63 4.59
C GLU A 154 2.76 -14.53 5.17
N GLU A 155 3.76 -15.03 4.44
CA GLU A 155 5.17 -14.97 4.83
C GLU A 155 5.66 -13.52 4.99
N ALA A 156 5.05 -12.56 4.30
CA ALA A 156 5.38 -11.15 4.45
C ALA A 156 5.03 -10.60 5.84
N LEU A 157 4.07 -11.22 6.56
CA LEU A 157 3.73 -10.83 7.93
C LEU A 157 4.87 -11.08 8.92
N LYS A 158 5.85 -11.92 8.57
CA LYS A 158 7.05 -12.21 9.37
C LYS A 158 8.14 -11.16 9.19
N PHE A 159 7.97 -10.20 8.28
CA PHE A 159 8.97 -9.17 8.03
C PHE A 159 9.05 -8.21 9.22
N VAL A 160 10.27 -7.85 9.58
CA VAL A 160 10.54 -6.85 10.63
C VAL A 160 10.34 -5.47 10.03
N ILE A 161 9.54 -4.65 10.70
CA ILE A 161 9.34 -3.24 10.37
C ILE A 161 10.62 -2.49 10.74
N GLY A 162 11.16 -1.75 9.78
CA GLY A 162 12.30 -0.85 9.94
C GLY A 162 12.08 0.44 9.12
N ASP A 163 13.16 1.13 8.78
CA ASP A 163 13.12 2.43 8.07
C ASP A 163 12.51 2.36 6.65
N GLY A 164 12.40 1.15 6.08
CA GLY A 164 11.77 0.91 4.79
C GLY A 164 11.66 -0.58 4.46
N VAL A 165 10.73 -0.91 3.57
CA VAL A 165 10.59 -2.25 2.96
C VAL A 165 10.66 -2.08 1.45
N ASP A 166 11.56 -2.82 0.81
CA ASP A 166 11.75 -2.72 -0.63
C ASP A 166 10.61 -3.41 -1.40
N LEU A 167 10.07 -2.69 -2.39
CA LEU A 167 9.16 -3.23 -3.39
C LEU A 167 9.98 -3.71 -4.59
N VAL A 168 9.90 -4.99 -4.91
CA VAL A 168 10.55 -5.53 -6.10
C VAL A 168 9.56 -5.81 -7.22
N SER A 169 10.00 -5.58 -8.45
CA SER A 169 9.23 -5.96 -9.63
C SER A 169 9.16 -7.49 -9.74
N ALA A 170 7.96 -8.05 -9.65
CA ALA A 170 7.67 -9.49 -9.77
C ALA A 170 7.04 -9.86 -11.14
N GLY A 171 6.70 -8.87 -11.96
CA GLY A 171 6.05 -9.08 -13.27
C GLY A 171 7.01 -9.25 -14.44
N LYS A 172 6.53 -9.86 -15.53
CA LYS A 172 7.21 -9.83 -16.83
C LYS A 172 7.19 -8.39 -17.38
N ARG A 173 8.30 -7.93 -17.96
CA ARG A 173 8.32 -6.65 -18.69
C ARG A 173 7.24 -6.68 -19.79
N GLY A 174 6.44 -5.62 -19.86
CA GLY A 174 5.36 -5.48 -20.85
C GLY A 174 4.01 -6.07 -20.46
N ALA A 175 3.84 -6.57 -19.23
CA ALA A 175 2.51 -6.87 -18.70
C ALA A 175 1.65 -5.60 -18.63
N PRO A 176 0.32 -5.70 -18.85
CA PRO A 176 -0.57 -4.55 -18.87
C PRO A 176 -0.65 -3.82 -17.52
N VAL A 177 -0.40 -4.55 -16.42
CA VAL A 177 -0.35 -4.01 -15.06
C VAL A 177 0.96 -4.42 -14.40
N ALA A 178 1.65 -3.46 -13.78
CA ALA A 178 2.88 -3.72 -13.05
C ALA A 178 2.61 -4.63 -11.85
N LYS A 179 3.50 -5.58 -11.58
CA LYS A 179 3.40 -6.49 -10.43
C LYS A 179 4.60 -6.31 -9.53
N PHE A 180 4.33 -6.14 -8.25
CA PHE A 180 5.32 -5.95 -7.21
C PHE A 180 5.17 -7.03 -6.14
N ALA A 181 6.23 -7.32 -5.42
CA ALA A 181 6.20 -8.10 -4.19
C ALA A 181 6.98 -7.36 -3.11
N LEU A 182 6.57 -7.53 -1.86
CA LEU A 182 7.40 -7.12 -0.72
C LEU A 182 8.52 -8.14 -0.56
N LEU A 183 9.78 -7.72 -0.71
CA LEU A 183 10.92 -8.53 -0.32
C LEU A 183 11.53 -7.99 0.96
N SER A 184 12.05 -8.91 1.77
CA SER A 184 12.81 -8.60 2.98
C SER A 184 13.98 -7.67 2.66
N GLY A 185 14.01 -6.50 3.30
CA GLY A 185 15.26 -5.77 3.52
C GLY A 185 16.09 -6.56 4.53
N THR A 186 17.13 -7.26 4.08
CA THR A 186 18.06 -7.93 5.01
C THR A 186 19.13 -6.95 5.51
N LYS A 187 18.98 -6.47 6.75
CA LYS A 187 19.89 -6.83 7.86
C LYS A 187 19.37 -6.24 9.17
N PRO A 188 19.18 -7.04 10.24
CA PRO A 188 19.07 -6.47 11.57
C PRO A 188 20.34 -5.67 11.89
N PRO A 189 20.24 -4.56 12.65
CA PRO A 189 21.40 -3.76 13.01
C PRO A 189 22.45 -4.64 13.69
N ALA A 190 23.70 -4.49 13.28
CA ALA A 190 24.82 -5.07 14.01
C ALA A 190 24.75 -4.56 15.45
N ARG A 191 24.45 -5.45 16.40
CA ARG A 191 24.55 -5.16 17.82
C ARG A 191 25.99 -4.67 18.08
N LYS A 192 26.11 -3.42 18.54
CA LYS A 192 27.36 -2.91 19.12
C LYS A 192 27.56 -3.53 20.50
#